data_AF-A0A950EEV6-F1
#
_entry.id   AF-A0A950EEV6-F1
#
_cell.length_a   1.000
_cell.length_b   1.000
_cell.length_c   1.000
_cell.angle_alpha   90.00
_cell.angle_beta   90.00
_cell.angle_gamma   90.00
#
_symmetry.space_group_name_H-M   'P 1'
#
loop_
_entity.id
_entity.type
_entity.pdbx_description
1 polymer ?
#
loop_
_entity_poly.entity_id
_entity_poly.type
_entity_poly.pdbx_seq_one_letter_code
_entity_poly.pdbx_strand_id
1 'polypeptide(L)' 'MATATRANPISDLLYDWLTVLQSKAEGLNAYEKYIQDAEKENASECVEMFHKLHDEDARLVEEVRDHVTKMICRQQGK' A
#
# COMPACT_ATOMS: atom_id res chain seq x y z
N MET A 1 1.54 -33.48 26.60
CA MET A 1 2.45 -32.83 25.63
C MET A 1 1.75 -32.80 24.28
N ALA A 2 1.29 -31.63 23.85
CA ALA A 2 0.93 -31.32 22.46
C ALA A 2 0.71 -29.79 22.40
N THR A 3 1.80 -29.03 22.25
CA THR A 3 1.68 -27.63 21.87
C THR A 3 1.19 -27.60 20.43
N ALA A 4 -0.10 -27.34 20.23
CA ALA A 4 -0.63 -27.02 18.92
C ALA A 4 0.10 -25.77 18.42
N THR A 5 1.05 -25.96 17.52
CA THR A 5 1.63 -24.86 16.75
C THR A 5 0.47 -24.22 16.01
N ARG A 6 0.00 -23.06 16.48
CA ARG A 6 -0.98 -22.28 15.74
C ARG A 6 -0.31 -21.90 14.44
N ALA A 7 -0.67 -22.58 13.35
CA ALA A 7 -0.27 -22.17 12.03
C ALA A 7 -0.64 -20.69 11.86
N ASN A 8 0.27 -19.90 11.28
CA ASN A 8 -0.02 -18.51 10.98
C ASN A 8 -1.34 -18.46 10.19
N PRO A 9 -2.38 -17.75 10.68
CA PRO A 9 -3.66 -17.70 9.98
C PRO A 9 -3.57 -17.00 8.62
N ILE A 10 -2.44 -16.32 8.35
CA ILE A 10 -2.15 -15.63 7.10
C ILE A 10 -1.09 -16.42 6.33
N SER A 11 -1.38 -16.78 5.08
CA SER A 11 -0.39 -17.36 4.17
C SER A 11 0.67 -16.32 3.79
N ASP A 12 1.91 -16.74 3.57
CA ASP A 12 3.02 -15.86 3.14
C ASP A 12 2.62 -14.96 1.95
N LEU A 13 1.96 -15.52 0.94
CA LEU A 13 1.49 -14.74 -0.20
C LEU A 13 0.50 -13.62 0.17
N LEU A 14 -0.39 -13.86 1.14
CA LEU A 14 -1.32 -12.84 1.62
C LEU A 14 -0.58 -11.76 2.42
N TYR A 15 0.42 -12.16 3.20
CA TYR A 15 1.29 -11.24 3.94
C TYR A 15 2.09 -10.32 2.99
N ASP A 16 2.65 -10.88 1.92
CA ASP A 16 3.39 -10.13 0.90
C ASP A 16 2.51 -9.07 0.24
N TRP A 17 1.29 -9.45 -0.16
CA TRP A 17 0.36 -8.50 -0.76
C TRP A 17 -0.13 -7.43 0.22
N LEU A 18 -0.34 -7.78 1.49
CA LEU A 18 -0.70 -6.81 2.52
C LEU A 18 0.43 -5.81 2.75
N THR A 19 1.68 -6.28 2.69
CA THR A 19 2.88 -5.45 2.80
C THR A 19 2.99 -4.48 1.62
N VAL A 20 2.73 -4.95 0.39
CA VAL A 20 2.66 -4.07 -0.80
C VAL A 20 1.60 -2.98 -0.64
N LEU A 21 0.40 -3.35 -0.17
CA LEU A 21 -0.67 -2.39 0.05
C LEU A 21 -0.31 -1.35 1.10
N GLN A 22 0.26 -1.78 2.24
CA GLN A 22 0.71 -0.89 3.30
C GLN A 22 1.76 0.09 2.79
N SER A 23 2.80 -0.40 2.13
CA SER A 23 3.91 0.44 1.66
C SER A 23 3.43 1.55 0.71
N LYS A 24 2.49 1.23 -0.18
CA LYS A 24 1.91 2.23 -1.09
C LYS A 24 1.02 3.24 -0.36
N ALA A 25 0.21 2.79 0.60
CA ALA A 25 -0.62 3.68 1.40
C ALA A 25 0.21 4.65 2.27
N GLU A 26 1.35 4.18 2.80
CA GLU A 26 2.30 5.04 3.51
C GLU A 26 2.91 6.10 2.59
N GLY A 27 3.25 5.73 1.34
CA GLY A 27 3.71 6.66 0.31
C GLY A 27 2.70 7.78 0.04
N LEU A 28 1.43 7.42 -0.12
CA LEU A 28 0.33 8.40 -0.31
C LEU A 28 0.26 9.41 0.82
N ASN A 29 0.28 8.94 2.07
CA ASN A 29 0.22 9.83 3.23
C ASN A 29 1.47 10.71 3.37
N ALA A 30 2.62 10.27 2.84
CA ALA A 30 3.86 11.03 2.89
C ALA A 30 3.93 12.13 1.81
N TYR A 31 3.30 11.94 0.65
CA TYR A 31 3.38 12.89 -0.46
C TYR A 31 2.88 14.29 -0.10
N GLU A 32 1.84 14.44 0.73
CA GLU A 32 1.37 15.76 1.16
C GLU A 32 2.47 16.58 1.84
N LYS A 33 3.25 15.92 2.71
CA LYS A 33 4.39 16.57 3.37
C LYS A 33 5.50 16.90 2.38
N TYR A 34 5.79 16.00 1.44
CA TYR A 34 6.85 16.21 0.45
C TYR A 34 6.51 17.36 -0.51
N ILE A 35 5.23 17.48 -0.90
CA ILE A 35 4.72 18.60 -1.68
C ILE A 35 4.89 19.91 -0.90
N GLN A 36 4.47 19.95 0.36
CA GLN A 36 4.63 21.15 1.21
C GLN A 36 6.09 21.55 1.39
N ASP A 37 7.00 20.59 1.53
CA ASP A 37 8.43 20.87 1.67
C ASP A 37 9.03 21.39 0.35
N ALA A 38 8.63 20.83 -0.80
CA ALA A 38 9.01 21.33 -2.12
C ALA A 38 8.47 22.75 -2.42
N GLU A 39 7.24 23.06 -1.99
CA GLU A 39 6.66 24.40 -2.09
C GLU A 39 7.46 25.42 -1.28
N LYS A 40 7.87 25.09 -0.04
CA LYS A 40 8.70 25.97 0.81
C LYS A 40 10.05 26.27 0.18
N GLU A 41 10.61 25.31 -0.55
CA GLU A 41 11.88 25.46 -1.26
C GLU A 41 11.74 26.12 -2.64
N ASN A 42 10.52 26.48 -3.06
CA ASN A 42 10.22 26.99 -4.40
C ASN A 42 10.65 26.04 -5.54
N ALA A 43 10.64 24.73 -5.28
CA ALA A 43 11.03 23.69 -6.22
C ALA A 43 9.82 23.20 -7.04
N SER A 44 9.36 24.01 -8.00
CA SER A 44 8.12 23.74 -8.74
C SER A 44 8.12 22.42 -9.52
N GLU A 45 9.26 22.03 -10.10
CA GLU A 45 9.40 20.72 -10.79
C GLU A 45 9.20 19.55 -9.82
N CYS A 46 9.69 19.68 -8.58
CA CYS A 46 9.49 18.67 -7.54
C CYS A 46 8.02 18.57 -7.13
N VAL A 47 7.33 19.71 -7.00
CA VAL A 47 5.89 19.74 -6.69
C VAL A 47 5.09 19.00 -7.76
N GLU A 48 5.34 19.29 -9.04
CA GLU A 48 4.66 18.61 -10.16
C GLU A 48 4.93 17.10 -10.16
N MET A 49 6.19 16.71 -9.93
CA MET A 49 6.56 15.30 -9.87
C MET A 49 5.90 14.57 -8.69
N PHE A 50 5.86 15.18 -7.50
CA PHE A 50 5.19 14.57 -6.35
C PHE A 50 3.68 14.45 -6.53
N HIS A 51 3.01 15.42 -7.17
CA HIS A 51 1.60 15.27 -7.54
C HIS A 51 1.38 14.12 -8.52
N LYS A 52 2.24 13.99 -9.54
CA LYS A 52 2.16 12.87 -10.48
C LYS A 52 2.33 11.51 -9.77
N LEU A 53 3.34 11.40 -8.91
CA LEU A 53 3.59 10.19 -8.13
C LEU A 53 2.40 9.84 -7.22
N HIS A 54 1.84 10.84 -6.53
CA HIS A 54 0.65 10.68 -5.71
C HIS A 54 -0.52 10.10 -6.51
N ASP A 55 -0.81 10.67 -7.68
CA ASP A 55 -1.95 10.25 -8.51
C ASP A 55 -1.76 8.86 -9.14
N GLU A 56 -0.52 8.47 -9.43
CA GLU A 56 -0.20 7.13 -9.92
C GLU A 56 -0.32 6.10 -8.79
N ASP A 57 0.25 6.38 -7.60
CA ASP A 57 0.16 5.47 -6.47
C ASP A 57 -1.27 5.36 -5.91
N ALA A 58 -2.09 6.41 -6.01
CA ALA A 58 -3.49 6.36 -5.59
C ALA A 58 -4.26 5.31 -6.40
N ARG A 59 -4.08 5.30 -7.72
CA ARG A 59 -4.66 4.29 -8.62
C ARG A 59 -4.15 2.89 -8.30
N LEU A 60 -2.84 2.75 -8.08
CA LEU A 60 -2.24 1.45 -7.76
C LEU A 60 -2.72 0.92 -6.41
N VAL A 61 -2.91 1.77 -5.40
CA VAL A 61 -3.47 1.37 -4.10
C VAL A 61 -4.88 0.83 -4.26
N GLU A 62 -5.72 1.47 -5.07
CA GLU A 62 -7.07 0.97 -5.36
C GLU A 62 -7.04 -0.40 -6.04
N GLU A 63 -6.20 -0.57 -7.07
CA GLU A 63 -6.04 -1.84 -7.77
C GLU A 63 -5.53 -2.96 -6.86
N VAL A 64 -4.51 -2.69 -6.05
CA VAL A 64 -3.93 -3.65 -5.10
C VAL A 64 -4.95 -4.00 -4.02
N ARG A 65 -5.66 -3.02 -3.46
CA ARG A 65 -6.74 -3.25 -2.48
C ARG A 65 -7.77 -4.21 -3.04
N ASP A 66 -8.27 -3.93 -4.24
CA ASP A 66 -9.30 -4.76 -4.88
C ASP A 66 -8.79 -6.18 -5.15
N HIS A 67 -7.50 -6.32 -5.52
CA HIS A 67 -6.86 -7.62 -5.68
C HIS A 67 -6.80 -8.40 -4.36
N VAL A 68 -6.34 -7.77 -3.29
CA VAL A 68 -6.24 -8.37 -1.95
C VAL A 68 -7.61 -8.79 -1.43
N THR A 69 -8.63 -7.94 -1.56
CA THR A 69 -10.01 -8.29 -1.18
C THR A 69 -10.52 -9.50 -1.94
N LYS A 70 -10.29 -9.56 -3.27
CA LYS A 70 -10.66 -10.72 -4.08
C LYS A 70 -9.94 -11.99 -3.64
N MET A 71 -8.66 -11.91 -3.28
CA MET A 71 -7.90 -13.05 -2.77
C MET A 71 -8.47 -13.57 -1.44
N ILE A 72 -8.75 -12.67 -0.50
CA ILE A 72 -9.32 -13.03 0.81
C ILE A 72 -10.70 -13.68 0.63
N CYS A 73 -11.59 -13.09 -0.18
CA CYS A 73 -12.91 -13.67 -0.45
C CYS A 73 -12.84 -15.04 -1.13
N ARG A 74 -11.88 -15.26 -2.05
CA ARG A 74 -11.68 -16.57 -2.70
C ARG A 74 -11.18 -17.63 -1.71
N GLN A 75 -10.38 -17.26 -0.71
CA GLN A 75 -9.92 -18.20 0.31
C GLN A 75 -11.04 -18.62 1.28
N GLN A 76 -12.07 -17.79 1.48
CA GLN A 76 -13.21 -18.11 2.36
C GLN A 76 -14.27 -19.03 1.71
N GLY A 77 -14.20 -19.28 0.41
CA GLY A 77 -15.14 -20.12 -0.34
C GLY A 77 -14.67 -21.57 -0.59
N LYS A 78 -13.62 -22.02 0.10
CA LYS A 78 -13.10 -23.40 0.05
C LYS A 78 -13.20 -24.07 1.41
#